data_AF-A0AAW9RR78-F1
#
_entry.id   AF-A0AAW9RR78-F1
#
_cell.length_a   1.000
_cell.length_b   1.000
_cell.length_c   1.000
_cell.angle_alpha   90.00
_cell.angle_beta   90.00
_cell.angle_gamma   90.00
#
_symmetry.space_group_name_H-M   'P 1'
#
loop_
_entity.id
_entity.type
_entity.pdbx_description
1 polymer ?
#
loop_
_entity_poly.entity_id
_entity_poly.type
_entity_poly.pdbx_seq_one_letter_code
_entity_poly.pdbx_strand_id
1 'polypeptide(L)'
;MLFDDARTRLVHWTQFLDGKEASTNKTVKNGPNKSGHAETWWRENSGTTPDWRNPRTVAYFCAYLDIAQGRIRLEGITLDDGYLWPDRAVMRALLESGCVTCGDERFQVTTLGEAMVAPFLMIEGGGVRVVIPPTGWSAV
;
A
#
# COMPACT_ATOMS: atom_id res chain seq x y z
N MET A 1 -8.59 10.54 -7.15
CA MET A 1 -9.32 9.26 -6.98
C MET A 1 -10.19 9.38 -5.74
N LEU A 2 -11.47 8.97 -5.80
CA LEU A 2 -12.36 8.91 -4.65
C LEU A 2 -12.03 7.71 -3.75
N PHE A 3 -12.44 7.76 -2.47
CA PHE A 3 -12.22 6.67 -1.52
C PHE A 3 -12.82 5.34 -1.98
N ASP A 4 -14.03 5.35 -2.54
CA ASP A 4 -14.69 4.12 -2.98
C ASP A 4 -13.95 3.44 -4.15
N ASP A 5 -13.34 4.23 -5.04
CA ASP A 5 -12.47 3.72 -6.10
C ASP A 5 -11.19 3.11 -5.53
N ALA A 6 -10.54 3.83 -4.60
CA ALA A 6 -9.33 3.36 -3.92
C ALA A 6 -9.61 2.06 -3.13
N ARG A 7 -10.77 2.01 -2.47
CA ARG A 7 -11.24 0.83 -1.75
C ARG A 7 -11.50 -0.34 -2.69
N THR A 8 -12.13 -0.09 -3.83
CA THR A 8 -12.36 -1.12 -4.87
C THR A 8 -11.04 -1.70 -5.36
N ARG A 9 -10.04 -0.86 -5.65
CA ARG A 9 -8.69 -1.31 -6.02
C ARG A 9 -8.04 -2.17 -4.95
N LEU A 10 -8.12 -1.73 -3.69
CA LEU A 10 -7.60 -2.50 -2.55
C LEU A 10 -8.28 -3.88 -2.43
N VAL A 11 -9.61 -3.93 -2.54
CA VAL A 11 -10.38 -5.18 -2.50
C VAL A 11 -9.95 -6.11 -3.63
N HIS A 12 -9.84 -5.60 -4.88
CA HIS A 12 -9.43 -6.41 -6.02
C HIS A 12 -8.05 -7.04 -5.83
N TRP A 13 -7.04 -6.26 -5.39
CA TRP A 13 -5.71 -6.79 -5.13
C TRP A 13 -5.73 -7.88 -4.05
N THR A 14 -6.43 -7.64 -2.93
CA THR A 14 -6.52 -8.63 -1.86
C THR A 14 -7.30 -9.89 -2.26
N GLN A 15 -8.36 -9.76 -3.05
CA GLN A 15 -9.10 -10.90 -3.57
C GLN A 15 -8.26 -11.72 -4.55
N PHE A 16 -7.48 -11.05 -5.40
CA PHE A 16 -6.64 -11.70 -6.40
C PHE A 16 -5.47 -12.49 -5.79
N LEU A 17 -4.76 -11.90 -4.82
CA LEU A 17 -3.55 -12.52 -4.26
C LEU A 17 -3.80 -13.34 -2.98
N ASP A 18 -4.71 -12.90 -2.12
CA ASP A 18 -4.99 -13.55 -0.82
C ASP A 18 -6.34 -14.30 -0.80
N GLY A 19 -7.16 -14.17 -1.85
CA GLY A 19 -8.48 -14.82 -1.93
C GLY A 19 -9.51 -14.26 -0.95
N LYS A 20 -9.20 -13.15 -0.28
CA LYS A 20 -10.02 -12.56 0.80
C LYS A 20 -10.14 -11.06 0.61
N GLU A 21 -11.28 -10.52 1.03
CA GLU A 21 -11.46 -9.07 1.10
C GLU A 21 -10.45 -8.43 2.08
N ALA A 22 -10.01 -7.21 1.74
CA ALA A 22 -9.24 -6.36 2.62
C ALA A 22 -10.03 -6.06 3.91
N SER A 23 -9.42 -6.36 5.06
CA SER A 23 -10.02 -6.22 6.38
C SER A 23 -9.97 -4.80 6.94
N THR A 24 -9.12 -3.93 6.37
CA THR A 24 -8.90 -2.55 6.82
C THR A 24 -9.34 -1.53 5.77
N ASN A 25 -9.22 -0.24 6.10
CA ASN A 25 -9.62 0.87 5.23
C ASN A 25 -11.08 0.78 4.77
N LYS A 26 -12.00 0.65 5.73
CA LYS A 26 -13.46 0.59 5.50
C LYS A 26 -14.13 1.96 5.41
N THR A 27 -13.44 3.03 5.84
CA THR A 27 -13.95 4.40 5.84
C THR A 27 -12.86 5.38 5.44
N VAL A 28 -13.26 6.40 4.69
CA VAL A 28 -12.43 7.56 4.38
C VAL A 28 -11.98 8.26 5.66
N LYS A 29 -10.77 8.81 5.65
CA LYS A 29 -10.24 9.64 6.74
C LYS A 29 -10.29 11.10 6.34
N ASN A 30 -10.79 11.94 7.25
CA ASN A 30 -10.97 13.37 7.00
C ASN A 30 -9.63 14.15 6.96
N GLY A 31 -8.52 13.52 7.31
CA GLY A 31 -7.21 14.16 7.35
C GLY A 31 -6.04 13.19 7.41
N PRO A 32 -4.81 13.72 7.33
CA PRO A 32 -3.60 12.93 7.44
C PRO A 32 -3.45 12.29 8.83
N ASN A 33 -2.80 11.13 8.88
CA ASN A 33 -2.38 10.54 10.15
C ASN A 33 -1.13 11.27 10.65
N LYS A 34 -1.31 12.22 11.57
CA LYS A 34 -0.20 12.99 12.16
C LYS A 34 0.87 12.13 12.82
N SER A 35 0.51 10.97 13.36
CA SER A 35 1.49 10.06 13.95
C SER A 35 2.33 9.33 12.90
N GLY A 36 1.82 9.24 11.67
CA GLY A 36 2.50 8.58 10.55
C GLY A 36 3.82 9.23 10.16
N HIS A 37 4.04 10.51 10.45
CA HIS A 37 5.33 11.18 10.20
C HIS A 37 6.52 10.51 10.89
N ALA A 38 6.30 9.89 12.06
CA ALA A 38 7.38 9.29 12.82
C ALA A 38 7.59 7.84 12.37
N GLU A 39 8.79 7.51 11.87
CA GLU A 39 9.14 6.12 11.54
C GLU A 39 8.99 5.19 12.75
N THR A 40 9.32 5.67 13.96
CA THR A 40 9.14 4.91 15.20
C THR A 40 7.69 4.50 15.41
N TRP A 41 6.73 5.37 15.05
CA TRP A 41 5.31 5.03 15.11
C TRP A 41 4.98 3.83 14.20
N TRP A 42 5.58 3.70 13.02
CA TRP A 42 5.36 2.52 12.18
C TRP A 42 5.97 1.25 12.77
N ARG A 43 7.14 1.36 13.42
CA ARG A 43 7.85 0.21 14.02
C ARG A 43 7.23 -0.27 15.34
N GLU A 44 6.68 0.62 16.16
CA GLU A 44 6.15 0.34 17.50
C GLU A 44 4.74 -0.29 17.52
N ASN A 45 4.34 -1.04 16.48
CA ASN A 45 3.04 -1.70 16.48
C ASN A 45 3.01 -2.84 17.53
N SER A 46 2.09 -2.81 18.49
CA SER A 46 1.98 -3.85 19.53
C SER A 46 1.31 -5.15 19.06
N GLY A 47 0.76 -5.17 17.84
CA GLY A 47 0.19 -6.37 17.23
C GLY A 47 1.22 -7.27 16.54
N THR A 48 0.76 -8.44 16.10
CA THR A 48 1.57 -9.39 15.32
C THR A 48 1.93 -8.80 13.96
N THR A 49 3.23 -8.70 13.68
CA THR A 49 3.73 -8.37 12.33
C THR A 49 3.58 -9.58 11.41
N PRO A 50 2.89 -9.46 10.26
CA PRO A 50 2.79 -10.55 9.29
C PRO A 50 4.14 -10.82 8.58
N ASP A 51 4.31 -12.01 7.99
CA ASP A 51 5.41 -12.23 7.03
C ASP A 51 5.22 -11.30 5.82
N TRP A 52 6.28 -10.59 5.45
CA TRP A 52 6.29 -9.62 4.35
C TRP A 52 6.06 -10.28 2.98
N ARG A 53 6.35 -11.57 2.84
CA ARG A 53 6.15 -12.35 1.60
C ARG A 53 4.78 -13.00 1.51
N ASN A 54 3.99 -12.95 2.58
CA ASN A 54 2.69 -13.61 2.53
C ASN A 54 1.79 -12.91 1.48
N PRO A 55 0.84 -13.64 0.89
CA PRO A 55 0.07 -13.09 -0.22
C PRO A 55 -0.70 -11.82 0.16
N ARG A 56 -1.20 -11.73 1.40
CA ARG A 56 -1.93 -10.56 1.90
C ARG A 56 -1.05 -9.31 1.97
N THR A 57 0.16 -9.40 2.51
CA THR A 57 1.11 -8.28 2.61
C THR A 57 1.49 -7.78 1.22
N VAL A 58 1.80 -8.70 0.29
CA VAL A 58 2.08 -8.37 -1.11
C VAL A 58 0.87 -7.67 -1.75
N ALA A 59 -0.34 -8.15 -1.48
CA ALA A 59 -1.58 -7.57 -2.02
C ALA A 59 -1.83 -6.15 -1.54
N TYR A 60 -1.71 -5.90 -0.24
CA TYR A 60 -1.83 -4.55 0.30
C TYR A 60 -0.76 -3.63 -0.28
N PHE A 61 0.47 -4.10 -0.41
CA PHE A 61 1.55 -3.28 -0.96
C PHE A 61 1.30 -2.92 -2.43
N CYS A 62 0.87 -3.89 -3.25
CA CYS A 62 0.48 -3.63 -4.63
C CYS A 62 -0.65 -2.60 -4.70
N ALA A 63 -1.69 -2.76 -3.86
CA ALA A 63 -2.79 -1.81 -3.79
C ALA A 63 -2.33 -0.40 -3.43
N TYR A 64 -1.48 -0.25 -2.42
CA TYR A 64 -1.01 1.08 -2.00
C TYR A 64 -0.15 1.76 -3.05
N LEU A 65 0.72 1.00 -3.74
CA LEU A 65 1.51 1.53 -4.84
C LEU A 65 0.63 1.95 -6.02
N ASP A 66 -0.36 1.14 -6.37
CA ASP A 66 -1.28 1.47 -7.46
C ASP A 66 -2.15 2.70 -7.12
N ILE A 67 -2.76 2.75 -5.93
CA ILE A 67 -3.60 3.88 -5.51
C ILE A 67 -2.76 5.16 -5.41
N ALA A 68 -1.56 5.08 -4.83
CA ALA A 68 -0.68 6.24 -4.64
C ALA A 68 0.19 6.57 -5.86
N GLN A 69 0.08 5.82 -6.96
CA GLN A 69 0.95 5.93 -8.13
C GLN A 69 2.44 5.92 -7.74
N GLY A 70 2.79 5.00 -6.84
CA GLY A 70 4.15 4.78 -6.33
C GLY A 70 4.60 5.75 -5.24
N ARG A 71 3.78 6.74 -4.87
CA ARG A 71 4.15 7.81 -3.93
C ARG A 71 3.34 7.74 -2.64
N ILE A 72 3.68 6.77 -1.78
CA ILE A 72 2.98 6.58 -0.52
C ILE A 72 3.55 7.54 0.53
N ARG A 73 2.82 8.61 0.88
CA ARG A 73 3.24 9.52 1.97
C ARG A 73 3.11 8.83 3.32
N LEU A 74 3.99 9.19 4.25
CA LEU A 74 4.01 8.63 5.61
C LEU A 74 2.72 8.94 6.40
N GLU A 75 2.03 10.01 6.09
CA GLU A 75 0.76 10.37 6.75
C GLU A 75 -0.47 9.71 6.13
N GLY A 76 -0.32 8.97 5.03
CA GLY A 76 -1.40 8.36 4.28
C GLY A 76 -1.45 8.79 2.83
N ILE A 77 -2.25 8.07 2.04
CA ILE A 77 -2.48 8.33 0.62
C ILE A 77 -3.59 9.37 0.51
N THR A 78 -3.28 10.50 -0.12
CA THR A 78 -4.25 11.58 -0.40
C THR A 78 -5.20 11.14 -1.51
N LEU A 79 -6.50 11.37 -1.28
CA LEU A 79 -7.61 11.10 -2.17
C LEU A 79 -8.41 12.40 -2.40
N ASP A 80 -9.33 12.40 -3.36
CA ASP A 80 -10.09 13.61 -3.72
C ASP A 80 -11.06 14.02 -2.59
N ASP A 81 -11.53 13.04 -1.82
CA ASP A 81 -12.52 13.17 -0.74
C ASP A 81 -11.92 12.90 0.65
N GLY A 82 -10.60 12.77 0.76
CA GLY A 82 -9.92 12.60 2.05
C GLY A 82 -8.62 11.81 1.96
N TYR A 83 -8.46 10.85 2.86
CA TYR A 83 -7.23 10.07 3.00
C TYR A 83 -7.53 8.58 3.20
N LEU A 84 -6.63 7.74 2.70
CA LEU A 84 -6.52 6.33 3.03
C LEU A 84 -5.22 6.09 3.77
N TRP A 85 -5.28 5.49 4.96
CA TRP A 85 -4.09 5.22 5.75
C TRP A 85 -3.59 3.79 5.48
N PRO A 86 -2.33 3.61 5.06
CA PRO A 86 -1.74 2.27 4.96
C PRO A 86 -1.85 1.51 6.28
N ASP A 87 -2.07 0.20 6.18
CA ASP A 87 -2.17 -0.68 7.34
C ASP A 87 -0.83 -0.71 8.09
N ARG A 88 -0.87 -0.42 9.39
CA ARG A 88 0.34 -0.29 10.22
C ARG A 88 1.12 -1.60 10.34
N ALA A 89 0.46 -2.76 10.39
CA ALA A 89 1.13 -4.04 10.49
C ALA A 89 1.80 -4.42 9.17
N VAL A 90 1.13 -4.16 8.04
CA VAL A 90 1.68 -4.34 6.69
C VAL A 90 2.90 -3.46 6.49
N MET A 91 2.79 -2.15 6.73
CA MET A 91 3.91 -1.23 6.51
C MET A 91 5.08 -1.52 7.44
N ARG A 92 4.82 -1.97 8.68
CA ARG A 92 5.86 -2.46 9.58
C ARG A 92 6.62 -3.66 8.99
N ALA A 93 5.91 -4.67 8.49
CA ALA A 93 6.53 -5.85 7.88
C ALA A 93 7.46 -5.46 6.72
N LEU A 94 7.03 -4.52 5.89
CA LEU A 94 7.81 -4.00 4.75
C LEU A 94 9.02 -3.17 5.20
N LEU A 95 8.91 -2.41 6.29
CA LEU A 95 10.02 -1.65 6.87
C LEU A 95 11.06 -2.54 7.56
N GLU A 96 10.62 -3.62 8.23
CA GLU A 96 11.50 -4.57 8.90
C GLU A 96 12.22 -5.47 7.90
N SER A 97 11.57 -5.81 6.77
CA SER A 97 12.21 -6.59 5.69
C SER A 97 13.15 -5.74 4.81
N GLY A 98 13.04 -4.42 4.85
CA GLY A 98 13.76 -3.52 3.95
C GLY A 98 13.15 -3.43 2.55
N CYS A 99 11.90 -3.85 2.35
CA CYS A 99 11.15 -3.61 1.10
C CYS A 99 10.83 -2.12 0.90
N VAL A 100 10.69 -1.38 2.00
CA VAL A 100 10.55 0.08 1.99
C VAL A 100 11.46 0.70 3.05
N THR A 101 11.80 1.97 2.84
CA THR A 101 12.43 2.84 3.84
C THR A 101 11.62 4.12 3.99
N CYS A 102 11.79 4.84 5.10
CA CYS A 102 11.23 6.18 5.26
C CYS A 102 12.23 7.21 4.75
N GLY A 103 11.78 8.16 3.92
CA GLY A 103 12.59 9.29 3.46
C GLY A 103 11.74 10.37 2.82
N ASP A 104 12.11 11.65 2.98
CA ASP A 104 11.38 12.81 2.43
C ASP A 104 9.85 12.74 2.62
N GLU A 105 9.40 12.45 3.85
CA GLU A 105 7.96 12.32 4.21
C GLU A 105 7.18 11.21 3.48
N ARG A 106 7.88 10.28 2.82
CA ARG A 106 7.27 9.15 2.09
C ARG A 106 7.94 7.83 2.41
N PHE A 107 7.23 6.75 2.10
CA PHE A 107 7.84 5.45 1.92
C PHE A 107 8.56 5.41 0.57
N GLN A 108 9.85 5.10 0.59
CA GLN A 108 10.65 4.85 -0.59
C GLN A 108 10.70 3.34 -0.82
N VAL A 109 10.29 2.90 -2.00
CA VAL A 109 10.39 1.49 -2.38
C VAL A 109 11.85 1.18 -2.68
N THR A 110 12.39 0.13 -2.08
CA THR A 110 13.76 -0.33 -2.36
C THR A 110 13.76 -1.31 -3.53
N THR A 111 14.94 -1.69 -4.02
CA THR A 111 15.08 -2.77 -5.01
C THR A 111 14.42 -4.08 -4.56
N LEU A 112 14.43 -4.38 -3.26
CA LEU A 112 13.74 -5.56 -2.73
C LEU A 112 12.21 -5.42 -2.82
N GLY A 113 11.69 -4.23 -2.50
CA GLY A 113 10.26 -3.93 -2.63
C GLY A 113 9.80 -3.96 -4.09
N GLU A 114 10.59 -3.39 -4.99
CA GLU A 114 10.35 -3.41 -6.44
C GLU A 114 10.33 -4.85 -6.96
N ALA A 115 11.34 -5.66 -6.63
CA ALA A 115 11.42 -7.05 -7.04
C ALA A 115 10.22 -7.88 -6.54
N MET A 116 9.73 -7.59 -5.33
CA MET A 116 8.57 -8.26 -4.77
C MET A 116 7.28 -7.98 -5.55
N VAL A 117 7.09 -6.76 -6.06
CA VAL A 117 5.87 -6.37 -6.79
C VAL A 117 6.00 -6.48 -8.31
N ALA A 118 7.21 -6.65 -8.84
CA ALA A 118 7.51 -6.75 -10.27
C ALA A 118 6.64 -7.73 -11.07
N PRO A 119 6.17 -8.89 -10.52
CA PRO A 119 5.24 -9.75 -11.24
C PRO A 119 3.89 -9.08 -11.55
N PHE A 120 3.52 -8.04 -10.81
CA PHE A 120 2.18 -7.44 -10.84
C PHE A 120 2.21 -5.99 -11.31
N LEU A 121 3.25 -5.26 -10.91
CA LEU A 121 3.38 -3.82 -11.08
C LEU A 121 4.77 -3.47 -11.61
N MET A 122 4.83 -2.38 -12.35
CA MET A 122 6.07 -1.75 -12.79
C MET A 122 6.07 -0.31 -12.30
N ILE A 123 7.14 0.09 -11.60
CA ILE A 123 7.31 1.44 -11.07
C ILE A 123 8.24 2.20 -12.02
N GLU A 124 7.74 3.22 -12.71
CA GLU A 124 8.50 3.97 -13.71
C GLU A 124 8.21 5.47 -13.63
N GLY A 125 9.23 6.31 -13.82
CA GLY A 125 9.06 7.72 -14.19
C GLY A 125 8.18 8.59 -13.29
N GLY A 126 7.89 8.13 -12.06
CA GLY A 126 6.98 8.81 -11.13
C GLY A 126 5.54 8.30 -11.09
N GLY A 127 5.26 7.11 -11.64
CA GLY A 127 3.96 6.43 -11.58
C GLY A 127 4.08 4.91 -11.47
N VAL A 128 2.93 4.23 -11.46
CA VAL A 128 2.84 2.77 -11.39
C VAL A 128 1.99 2.26 -12.54
N ARG A 129 2.51 1.28 -13.29
CA ARG A 129 1.76 0.55 -14.32
C ARG A 129 1.44 -0.85 -13.81
N VAL A 130 0.19 -1.26 -13.93
CA VAL A 130 -0.23 -2.65 -13.67
C VAL A 130 0.16 -3.52 -14.86
N VAL A 131 0.96 -4.56 -14.61
CA VAL A 131 1.47 -5.51 -15.63
C VAL A 131 0.56 -6.72 -15.73
N ILE A 132 0.15 -7.28 -14.59
CA ILE A 132 -0.84 -8.35 -14.51
C ILE A 132 -2.01 -7.82 -13.68
N PRO A 133 -3.13 -7.45 -14.33
CA PRO A 133 -4.28 -6.99 -13.60
C PRO A 133 -4.96 -8.15 -12.86
N PRO A 134 -5.52 -7.92 -11.66
CA PRO A 134 -6.61 -8.73 -11.14
C PRO A 134 -7.64 -9.02 -12.24
N THR A 135 -8.05 -10.28 -12.36
CA THR A 135 -9.07 -10.71 -13.34
C THR A 135 -10.34 -9.87 -13.19
N GLY A 136 -10.81 -9.27 -14.29
CA GLY A 136 -12.00 -8.41 -14.32
C GLY A 136 -11.73 -6.91 -14.40
N TRP A 137 -10.46 -6.49 -14.45
CA TRP A 137 -10.09 -5.08 -14.61
C TRP A 137 -9.98 -4.71 -16.11
N SER A 138 -10.80 -3.75 -16.56
CA SER A 138 -10.50 -3.01 -17.80
C SER A 138 -9.58 -1.85 -17.44
N ALA A 139 -8.38 -1.81 -18.04
CA ALA A 139 -7.54 -0.62 -18.00
C ALA A 139 -8.30 0.51 -18.70
N VAL A 140 -8.76 1.49 -17.92
CA VAL A 140 -9.36 2.73 -18.43
C VAL A 140 -8.27 3.78 -18.55
#